data_AF-A0A0W0Z6A1-F1
#
_entry.id   AF-A0A0W0Z6A1-F1
#
_cell.length_a   1.000
_cell.length_b   1.000
_cell.length_c   1.000
_cell.angle_alpha   90.00
_cell.angle_beta   90.00
_cell.angle_gamma   90.00
#
_symmetry.space_group_name_H-M   'P 1'
#
loop_
_entity.id
_entity.type
_entity.pdbx_description
1 polymer ?
#
loop_
_entity_poly.entity_id
_entity_poly.type
_entity_poly.pdbx_seq_one_letter_code
_entity_poly.pdbx_strand_id
1 'polypeptide(L)' 'MNDNLKKMFENLIPFLLLGIAVALLVGLFIMFSYVLIWGIIIGGILWAVSIVKEYVFPSKSKKNTQGRVIEHEDND' A
#
# COMPACT_ATOMS: atom_id res chain seq x y z
N MET A 1 7.39 -23.57 49.40
CA MET A 1 6.76 -22.40 48.74
C MET A 1 5.33 -22.31 49.28
N ASN A 2 4.89 -21.13 49.72
CA ASN A 2 3.53 -20.93 50.22
C ASN A 2 2.52 -21.26 49.10
N ASP A 3 1.57 -22.17 49.31
CA ASP A 3 0.65 -22.66 48.27
C ASP A 3 -0.19 -21.54 47.63
N ASN A 4 -0.39 -20.45 48.37
CA ASN A 4 -1.03 -19.22 47.89
C ASN A 4 -0.23 -18.53 46.78
N LEU A 5 1.11 -18.54 46.84
CA LEU A 5 1.97 -17.97 45.80
C LEU A 5 1.93 -18.81 44.52
N LYS A 6 1.83 -20.14 44.64
CA LYS A 6 1.70 -21.03 43.47
C LYS A 6 0.42 -20.75 42.69
N LYS A 7 -0.73 -20.67 43.37
CA LYS A 7 -2.03 -20.36 42.76
C LYS A 7 -2.07 -18.99 42.09
N MET A 8 -1.41 -17.98 42.68
CA MET A 8 -1.30 -16.67 42.04
C MET A 8 -0.49 -16.73 40.73
N PHE A 9 0.64 -17.45 40.71
CA PHE A 9 1.44 -17.60 39.50
C PHE A 9 0.74 -18.43 38.42
N GLU A 10 0.01 -19.49 38.79
CA GLU A 10 -0.78 -20.31 37.85
C GLU A 10 -1.82 -19.49 37.08
N ASN A 11 -2.43 -18.49 37.70
CA ASN A 11 -3.40 -17.61 37.06
C ASN A 11 -2.77 -16.40 36.36
N LEU A 12 -1.63 -15.90 36.85
CA LEU A 12 -0.97 -14.72 36.30
C LEU A 12 -0.23 -15.00 34.98
N ILE A 13 0.40 -16.17 34.86
CA ILE A 13 1.11 -16.60 33.64
C ILE A 13 0.20 -16.62 32.40
N PRO A 14 -0.99 -17.27 32.40
CA PRO A 14 -1.87 -17.28 31.23
C PRO A 14 -2.41 -15.89 30.89
N PHE A 15 -2.66 -15.04 31.90
CA PHE A 15 -3.06 -13.65 31.68
C PHE A 15 -1.96 -12.85 30.96
N LEU A 16 -0.72 -12.98 31.41
CA LEU A 16 0.44 -12.34 30.78
C LEU A 16 0.65 -12.83 29.34
N LEU A 17 0.56 -14.14 29.10
CA LEU A 17 0.67 -14.70 27.75
C LEU A 17 -0.41 -14.16 26.82
N LEU A 18 -1.65 -14.09 27.27
CA LEU A 18 -2.75 -13.52 26.51
C LEU A 18 -2.51 -12.03 26.22
N GLY A 19 -2.06 -11.29 27.23
CA GLY A 19 -1.74 -9.86 27.11
C GLY A 19 -0.63 -9.60 26.09
N ILE A 20 0.44 -10.38 26.13
CA ILE A 20 1.57 -10.27 25.18
C ILE A 20 1.09 -10.59 23.76
N ALA A 21 0.30 -11.65 23.58
CA ALA A 21 -0.23 -12.03 22.28
C ALA A 21 -1.07 -10.90 21.67
N VAL A 22 -1.98 -10.31 22.45
CA VAL A 22 -2.81 -9.18 21.99
C VAL A 22 -1.97 -7.95 21.71
N ALA A 23 -1.02 -7.61 22.59
CA ALA A 23 -0.15 -6.45 22.42
C ALA A 23 0.70 -6.55 21.14
N LEU A 24 1.25 -7.73 20.84
CA LEU A 24 2.00 -7.97 19.61
C LEU A 24 1.11 -7.84 18.38
N LEU A 25 -0.09 -8.40 18.41
CA LEU A 25 -1.03 -8.35 17.28
C LEU A 25 -1.46 -6.92 16.98
N VAL A 26 -1.85 -6.17 18.02
CA VAL A 26 -2.25 -4.76 17.89
C VAL A 26 -1.07 -3.88 17.49
N GLY A 27 0.10 -4.06 18.09
CA GLY A 27 1.30 -3.30 17.75
C GLY A 27 1.70 -3.50 16.29
N LEU A 28 1.70 -4.75 15.82
CA LEU A 28 1.98 -5.08 14.42
C LEU A 28 0.92 -4.49 13.49
N PHE A 29 -0.35 -4.59 13.86
CA PHE A 29 -1.46 -4.02 13.09
C PHE A 29 -1.32 -2.49 12.94
N ILE A 30 -0.94 -1.77 13.99
CA ILE A 30 -0.71 -0.32 13.94
C ILE A 30 0.48 0.00 13.02
N MET A 31 1.59 -0.74 13.14
CA MET A 31 2.75 -0.54 12.27
C MET A 31 2.40 -0.72 10.79
N PHE A 32 1.63 -1.75 10.44
CA PHE A 32 1.16 -1.94 9.06
C PHE A 32 0.13 -0.89 8.63
N SER A 33 -0.78 -0.52 9.52
CA SER A 33 -1.81 0.49 9.24
C SER A 33 -1.17 1.82 8.87
N TYR A 34 -0.07 2.20 9.51
CA TYR A 34 0.67 3.42 9.16
C TYR A 34 1.14 3.42 7.71
N VAL A 35 1.78 2.33 7.26
CA VAL A 35 2.26 2.20 5.88
C VAL A 35 1.08 2.17 4.89
N LEU A 36 0.00 1.46 5.23
CA LEU A 36 -1.21 1.40 4.41
C LEU A 36 -1.85 2.78 4.23
N ILE A 37 -2.01 3.54 5.33
CA ILE A 37 -2.59 4.89 5.29
C ILE A 37 -1.75 5.78 4.38
N TRP A 38 -0.42 5.77 4.53
CA TRP A 38 0.46 6.55 3.66
C TRP A 38 0.41 6.09 2.20
N GLY A 39 0.35 4.78 1.95
CA GLY A 39 0.20 4.23 0.61
C GLY A 39 -1.10 4.72 -0.06
N ILE A 40 -2.21 4.74 0.68
CA ILE A 40 -3.50 5.25 0.21
C ILE A 40 -3.43 6.76 -0.03
N ILE A 41 -2.84 7.54 0.88
CA ILE A 41 -2.72 8.99 0.73
C ILE A 41 -1.89 9.32 -0.51
N ILE A 42 -0.70 8.75 -0.64
CA ILE A 42 0.21 9.03 -1.76
C ILE A 42 -0.40 8.53 -3.08
N GLY A 43 -0.93 7.30 -3.09
CA GLY A 43 -1.59 6.74 -4.27
C GLY A 43 -2.81 7.57 -4.68
N GLY A 44 -3.62 8.01 -3.72
CA GLY A 44 -4.77 8.88 -3.94
C GLY A 44 -4.38 10.25 -4.50
N ILE A 45 -3.32 10.87 -3.97
CA ILE A 45 -2.81 12.15 -4.48
C ILE A 45 -2.30 11.99 -5.92
N LEU A 46 -1.48 10.98 -6.20
CA LEU A 46 -0.97 10.74 -7.55
C LEU A 46 -2.10 10.46 -8.54
N TRP A 47 -3.08 9.66 -8.14
CA TRP A 47 -4.27 9.37 -8.95
C TRP A 47 -5.11 10.62 -9.21
N ALA A 48 -5.37 11.43 -8.18
CA ALA A 48 -6.09 12.69 -8.30
C ALA A 48 -5.36 13.66 -9.23
N VAL A 49 -4.04 13.81 -9.08
CA VAL A 49 -3.21 14.63 -9.98
C VAL A 49 -3.28 14.12 -11.42
N SER A 50 -3.26 12.80 -11.64
CA SER A 50 -3.40 12.22 -12.97
C SER A 50 -4.76 12.55 -13.61
N ILE A 51 -5.85 12.42 -12.86
CA ILE A 51 -7.20 12.77 -13.32
C ILE A 51 -7.29 14.26 -13.66
N VAL A 52 -6.82 15.13 -12.75
CA VAL A 52 -6.83 16.58 -12.98
C VAL A 52 -6.00 16.92 -14.22
N LYS A 53 -4.82 16.31 -14.36
CA LYS A 53 -3.96 16.51 -15.54
C LYS A 53 -4.66 16.09 -16.82
N GLU A 54 -5.33 14.95 -16.84
CA GLU A 54 -6.04 14.46 -18.03
C GLU A 54 -7.25 15.32 -18.37
N TYR A 55 -7.94 15.86 -17.36
CA TYR A 55 -9.08 16.75 -17.56
C TYR A 55 -8.68 18.15 -18.05
N VAL A 56 -7.60 18.72 -17.49
CA VAL A 56 -7.13 20.08 -17.84
C VAL A 56 -6.24 20.07 -19.08
N PHE A 57 -5.41 19.05 -19.24
CA PHE A 57 -4.53 18.85 -20.38
C PHE A 57 -4.77 17.45 -20.98
N PRO A 58 -5.89 17.26 -21.72
CA PRO A 58 -6.15 16.01 -22.39
C PRO A 58 -4.96 15.70 -23.29
N SER A 59 -4.27 14.60 -23.01
CA SER A 59 -3.11 14.22 -23.81
C SER A 59 -3.64 14.00 -25.23
N LYS A 60 -3.12 14.78 -26.20
CA LYS A 60 -3.40 14.48 -27.59
C LYS A 60 -2.85 13.09 -27.80
N SER A 61 -3.73 12.11 -28.04
CA SER A 61 -3.36 10.76 -28.47
C SER A 61 -2.22 10.95 -29.46
N LYS A 62 -1.03 10.41 -29.14
CA LYS A 62 0.05 10.36 -30.11
C LYS A 62 -0.55 9.59 -31.28
N LYS A 63 -1.03 10.30 -32.31
CA LYS A 63 -1.31 9.71 -33.61
C LYS A 63 -0.03 8.96 -33.90
N ASN A 64 -0.09 7.63 -33.87
CA ASN A 64 0.96 6.79 -34.44
C ASN A 64 1.26 7.46 -35.78
N THR A 65 2.45 8.02 -35.91
CA THR A 65 2.95 8.47 -37.20
C THR A 65 2.92 7.23 -38.05
N GLN A 66 1.83 7.06 -38.81
CA GLN A 66 1.73 6.08 -39.86
C GLN A 66 2.96 6.38 -40.72
N GLY A 67 3.95 5.49 -40.68
CA GLY A 67 5.18 5.66 -41.44
C GLY A 67 4.76 5.96 -42.87
N ARG A 68 5.14 7.14 -43.36
CA ARG A 68 4.93 7.47 -44.78
C ARG A 68 5.84 6.53 -45.55
N VAL A 69 5.27 5.52 -46.19
CA VAL A 69 6.01 4.72 -47.18
C VAL A 69 6.29 5.68 -48.33
N ILE A 70 7.56 6.03 -48.49
CA ILE A 70 8.04 6.80 -49.63
C ILE A 70 8.43 5.74 -50.66
N GLU A 71 7.51 5.42 -51.56
CA GLU A 71 7.83 4.63 -52.75
C GLU A 71 8.62 5.56 -53.69
N HIS A 72 9.87 5.19 -53.96
CA HIS A 72 10.62 5.76 -55.08
C HIS A 72 10.11 5.06 -56.34
N GLU A 73 9.38 5.77 -57.19
CA GLU A 73 9.23 5.35 -58.58
C GLU A 73 10.58 5.58 -59.27
N ASP A 74 11.29 4.49 -59.52
CA ASP A 74 12.41 4.48 -60.47
C ASP A 74 11.83 4.73 -61.86
N ASN A 75 11.71 6.01 -62.23
CA ASN A 75 11.52 6.41 -63.62
C ASN A 75 12.91 6.64 -64.23
N ASP A 76 13.30 5.64 -65.03
CA ASP A 76 14.30 5.61 -66.12
C ASP A 76 15.79 5.83 -65.80
#